data_AF-A0A8X8B8L5-F1
#
_entry.id   AF-A0A8X8B8L5-F1
#
_cell.length_a   1.000
_cell.length_b   1.000
_cell.length_c   1.000
_cell.angle_alpha   90.00
_cell.angle_beta   90.00
_cell.angle_gamma   90.00
#
_symmetry.space_group_name_H-M   'P 1'
#
loop_
_entity.id
_entity.type
_entity.pdbx_description
1 polymer ?
#
loop_
_entity_poly.entity_id
_entity_poly.type
_entity_poly.pdbx_seq_one_letter_code
_entity_poly.pdbx_strand_id
1 'polypeptide(L)' 'MNLPQTYDAKSNPSITKPEQCGKVCLGDCSCTAYSISISLDTGNQSCITWSGDLVDLRSYSNEGLDLYGRRKAKQD' A
#
# COMPACT_ATOMS: atom_id res chain seq x y z
N MET A 1 14.00 3.79 14.19
CA MET A 1 13.64 3.58 12.78
C MET A 1 12.37 4.37 12.52
N ASN A 2 12.47 5.46 11.76
CA ASN A 2 11.30 6.24 11.39
C ASN A 2 10.72 5.59 10.13
N LEU A 3 9.47 5.13 10.20
CA LEU A 3 8.69 4.84 9.02
C LEU A 3 8.61 6.14 8.19
N PRO A 4 8.72 6.08 6.85
CA PRO A 4 8.45 7.25 6.01
C PRO A 4 7.09 7.80 6.42
N GLN A 5 6.98 9.12 6.60
CA GLN A 5 5.78 9.75 7.12
C GLN A 5 4.57 9.23 6.35
N THR A 6 3.79 8.36 6.98
CA THR A 6 2.55 7.76 6.46
C THR A 6 1.41 8.79 6.50
N TYR A 7 1.71 10.06 6.24
CA TYR A 7 0.75 11.14 6.41
C TYR A 7 -0.48 10.94 5.51
N ASP A 8 -0.29 10.24 4.38
CA ASP A 8 -1.34 9.91 3.42
C ASP A 8 -1.59 8.39 3.27
N ALA A 9 -1.17 7.58 4.25
CA ALA A 9 -1.48 6.15 4.24
C ALA A 9 -2.81 5.89 4.97
N LYS A 10 -3.74 5.20 4.31
CA LYS A 10 -5.03 4.79 4.88
C LYS A 10 -5.04 3.28 5.07
N SER A 11 -5.44 2.82 6.26
CA SER A 11 -5.63 1.41 6.55
C SER A 11 -7.10 1.01 6.47
N ASN A 12 -7.37 -0.15 5.87
CA ASN A 12 -8.68 -0.76 5.78
C ASN A 12 -8.61 -2.22 6.28
N PRO A 13 -8.90 -2.46 7.57
CA PRO A 13 -8.81 -3.79 8.17
C PRO A 13 -9.87 -4.78 7.65
N SER A 14 -10.94 -4.29 7.01
CA SER A 14 -11.97 -5.14 6.42
C SER A 14 -11.52 -5.82 5.12
N ILE A 15 -10.37 -5.43 4.56
CA ILE A 15 -9.83 -5.94 3.31
C ILE A 15 -8.50 -6.63 3.59
N THR A 16 -8.49 -7.94 3.37
CA THR A 16 -7.31 -8.79 3.58
C THR A 16 -6.72 -9.33 2.28
N LYS A 17 -7.42 -9.17 1.15
CA LYS A 17 -7.00 -9.69 -0.16
C LYS A 17 -6.33 -8.61 -1.02
N PRO A 18 -5.15 -8.87 -1.61
CA PRO A 18 -4.46 -7.90 -2.46
C PRO A 18 -5.29 -7.39 -3.63
N GLU A 19 -6.10 -8.23 -4.28
CA GLU A 19 -6.90 -7.84 -5.44
C GLU A 19 -8.00 -6.84 -5.07
N GLN A 20 -8.57 -7.01 -3.88
CA GLN A 20 -9.61 -6.12 -3.36
C GLN A 20 -9.00 -4.80 -2.86
N CYS A 21 -7.80 -4.86 -2.28
CA CYS A 21 -7.02 -3.67 -1.92
C CYS A 21 -6.63 -2.86 -3.17
N GLY A 22 -6.25 -3.54 -4.25
CA GLY A 22 -6.01 -2.92 -5.55
C GLY A 22 -7.26 -2.24 -6.13
N LYS A 23 -8.44 -2.86 -6.02
CA LYS A 23 -9.71 -2.21 -6.45
C LYS A 23 -10.01 -0.94 -5.67
N VAL A 24 -9.73 -0.91 -4.36
CA VAL A 24 -9.88 0.31 -3.54
C VAL A 24 -8.93 1.39 -4.03
N CYS A 25 -7.66 1.06 -4.23
CA CYS A 25 -6.69 2.02 -4.77
C CYS A 25 -7.07 2.52 -6.16
N LEU A 26 -7.55 1.64 -7.05
CA LEU A 26 -7.98 2.04 -8.39
C LEU A 26 -9.20 2.99 -8.36
N GLY A 27 -10.08 2.84 -7.37
CA GLY A 27 -11.23 3.72 -7.15
C GLY A 27 -10.88 5.09 -6.56
N ASP A 28 -9.69 5.24 -5.98
CA ASP A 28 -9.19 6.52 -5.47
C ASP A 28 -8.18 7.12 -6.47
N CYS A 29 -8.57 8.21 -7.15
CA CYS A 29 -7.70 8.89 -8.12
C CYS A 29 -6.41 9.46 -7.50
N SER A 30 -6.39 9.65 -6.18
CA SER A 30 -5.20 10.08 -5.45
C SER A 30 -4.26 8.93 -5.08
N CYS A 31 -4.75 7.68 -5.14
CA CYS A 31 -3.96 6.52 -4.74
C CYS A 31 -2.85 6.22 -5.74
N THR A 32 -1.65 6.00 -5.19
CA THR A 32 -0.41 5.74 -5.92
C THR A 32 0.15 4.35 -5.64
N ALA A 33 -0.13 3.76 -4.49
CA ALA A 33 0.23 2.38 -4.17
C ALA A 33 -0.71 1.73 -3.15
N TYR A 34 -0.64 0.40 -3.07
CA TYR A 34 -1.33 -0.38 -2.07
C TYR A 34 -0.54 -1.63 -1.65
N SER A 35 -0.88 -2.20 -0.50
CA SER A 35 -0.27 -3.42 0.05
C SER A 35 -1.18 -4.07 1.08
N ILE A 36 -0.91 -5.33 1.42
CA ILE A 36 -1.47 -6.01 2.59
C ILE A 36 -0.42 -6.01 3.70
N SER A 37 -0.77 -5.40 4.84
CA SER A 37 0.04 -5.41 6.06
C SER A 37 -0.49 -6.41 7.06
N ILE A 38 0.41 -7.16 7.69
CA ILE A 38 0.09 -8.11 8.76
C ILE A 38 0.54 -7.50 10.08
N SER A 39 -0.39 -7.33 11.03
CA SER A 39 -0.04 -6.93 12.39
C SER A 39 0.74 -8.05 13.07
N LEU A 40 1.96 -7.75 13.54
CA LEU A 40 2.78 -8.73 14.26
C LEU A 40 2.15 -9.13 15.61
N ASP A 41 1.38 -8.24 16.22
CA ASP A 41 0.75 -8.47 17.54
C ASP A 41 -0.48 -9.37 17.45
N THR A 42 -1.26 -9.24 16.37
CA THR A 42 -2.58 -9.90 16.25
C THR A 42 -2.64 -10.92 15.11
N GLY A 43 -1.65 -10.94 14.21
CA GLY A 43 -1.68 -11.72 12.97
C GLY A 43 -2.71 -11.22 11.95
N ASN A 44 -3.42 -10.13 12.23
CA ASN A 44 -4.48 -9.63 11.38
C ASN A 44 -3.92 -8.95 10.14
N GLN A 45 -4.51 -9.29 8.99
CA GLN A 45 -4.19 -8.66 7.72
C GLN A 45 -5.04 -7.41 7.53
N SER A 46 -4.48 -6.39 6.91
CA SER A 46 -5.18 -5.14 6.58
C SER A 46 -4.64 -4.55 5.30
N CYS A 47 -5.52 -3.96 4.50
CA CYS A 47 -5.14 -3.24 3.30
C CYS A 47 -4.60 -1.87 3.69
N ILE A 48 -3.45 -1.49 3.14
CA ILE A 48 -2.91 -0.14 3.24
C ILE A 48 -2.87 0.45 1.85
N THR A 49 -3.39 1.67 1.69
CA THR A 49 -3.32 2.45 0.46
C THR A 49 -2.61 3.76 0.73
N TRP A 50 -1.73 4.16 -0.17
CA TRP A 50 -1.00 5.42 -0.11
C TRP A 50 -1.49 6.37 -1.21
N SER A 51 -1.60 7.65 -0.87
CA SER A 51 -1.84 8.74 -1.81
C SER A 51 -0.59 9.62 -1.95
N GLY A 52 -0.46 10.31 -3.10
CA GLY A 52 0.64 11.25 -3.35
C GLY A 52 1.97 10.60 -3.74
N ASP A 53 3.05 11.39 -3.74
CA ASP A 53 4.38 10.93 -4.14
C ASP A 53 4.97 9.97 -3.10
N LEU A 54 5.34 8.77 -3.55
CA LEU A 54 5.98 7.77 -2.71
C LEU A 54 7.47 8.08 -2.55
N VAL A 55 7.79 8.96 -1.60
CA VAL A 55 9.17 9.28 -1.20
C VAL A 55 9.67 8.28 -0.15
N ASP A 56 10.88 7.75 -0.35
CA ASP A 56 11.58 6.78 0.52
C ASP A 56 10.99 5.35 0.58
N LEU A 57 10.68 4.77 -0.58
CA LEU A 57 10.44 3.33 -0.72
C LEU A 57 11.75 2.56 -0.57
N ARG A 58 12.03 2.05 0.63
CA ARG A 58 13.16 1.15 0.88
C ARG A 58 12.74 -0.30 0.63
N SER A 59 13.32 -0.90 -0.40
CA SER A 59 13.19 -2.34 -0.66
C SER A 59 14.09 -3.11 0.29
N TYR A 60 13.52 -3.82 1.26
CA TYR A 60 14.24 -4.79 2.07
C TYR A 60 14.11 -6.16 1.39
N SER A 61 15.23 -6.69 0.88
CA SER A 61 15.25 -7.88 0.00
C SER A 61 14.85 -9.19 0.68
N ASN A 62 14.77 -9.23 2.03
CA ASN A 62 14.64 -10.48 2.77
C ASN A 62 13.42 -10.53 3.72
N GLU A 63 12.75 -9.40 4.00
CA GLU A 63 11.56 -9.32 4.88
C GLU A 63 10.57 -8.20 4.46
N GLY A 64 10.55 -7.87 3.16
CA GLY A 64 9.79 -6.74 2.64
C GLY A 64 8.29 -7.01 2.48
N LEU A 65 7.47 -6.01 2.79
CA LEU A 65 6.05 -5.96 2.45
C LEU A 65 5.88 -5.87 0.93
N ASP A 66 5.05 -6.72 0.31
CA ASP A 66 4.75 -6.64 -1.12
C ASP A 66 4.02 -5.32 -1.43
N LEU A 67 4.71 -4.39 -2.09
CA LEU A 67 4.13 -3.10 -2.50
C LEU A 67 3.76 -3.12 -3.98
N TYR A 68 2.49 -2.83 -4.27
CA TYR A 68 1.97 -2.75 -5.63
C TYR A 68 1.79 -1.28 -6.02
N GLY A 69 2.62 -0.80 -6.95
CA GLY A 69 2.54 0.54 -7.50
C GLY A 69 1.48 0.65 -8.61
N ARG A 70 0.66 1.70 -8.57
CA ARG A 70 -0.28 2.02 -9.65
C ARG A 70 0.46 2.66 -10.82
N ARG A 71 0.68 1.93 -11.92
CA ARG A 71 1.13 2.54 -13.17
C ARG A 71 -0.02 3.28 -13.84
N LYS A 72 0.21 4.52 -14.28
CA LYS A 72 -0.63 5.11 -15.33
C LYS A 72 -0.38 4.33 -16.62
N ALA A 73 -1.44 3.98 -17.35
CA ALA A 73 -1.28 3.48 -18.71
C ALA A 73 -0.59 4.57 -19.54
N LYS A 74 0.51 4.21 -20.21
CA LYS A 74 1.17 5.07 -21.19
C LYS A 74 0.16 5.27 -22.33
N GLN A 75 -0.41 6.46 -22.47
CA GLN A 75 -1.06 6.86 -23.72
C GLN A 75 0.07 7.28 -24.66
N ASP A 76 0.31 6.47 -25.69
CA ASP A 76 0.93 6.92 -26.93
C ASP A 76 -0.12 7.65 -27.78
#